data_AF-A0AAD7MHC8-F1
#
_entry.id   AF-A0AAD7MHC8-F1
#
_cell.length_a   1.000
_cell.length_b   1.000
_cell.length_c   1.000
_cell.angle_alpha   90.00
_cell.angle_beta   90.00
_cell.angle_gamma   90.00
#
_symmetry.space_group_name_H-M   'P 1'
#
loop_
_entity.id
_entity.type
_entity.pdbx_description
1 polymer ?
#
loop_
_entity_poly.entity_id
_entity_poly.type
_entity_poly.pdbx_seq_one_letter_code
_entity_poly.pdbx_strand_id
1 'polypeptide(L)'
;MAPSSDLSGKSGTLGETENPGDTFEFVSVDGKLLRVLNLTVSAFCNKYEISLEIAESLHNADFRTAGALLEVSDTDLMAIKLKKGHIAELKRALKEFIYTGGA
;
A
#
# COMPACT_ATOMS: atom_id res chain seq x y z
N MET A 1 48.85 10.95 -22.17
CA MET A 1 47.44 11.35 -22.29
C MET A 1 46.60 10.13 -21.90
N ALA A 2 46.00 10.16 -20.71
CA ALA A 2 44.93 9.24 -20.29
C ALA A 2 43.68 10.12 -20.11
N PRO A 3 42.44 9.65 -20.37
CA PRO A 3 41.76 8.55 -19.67
C PRO A 3 41.04 7.61 -20.68
N SER A 4 40.35 6.52 -20.36
CA SER A 4 39.30 6.35 -19.37
C SER A 4 39.03 4.87 -19.11
N SER A 5 38.74 4.59 -17.85
CA SER A 5 38.35 3.33 -17.27
C SER A 5 37.01 2.84 -17.83
N ASP A 6 36.99 1.66 -18.44
CA ASP A 6 35.76 0.94 -18.77
C ASP A 6 35.38 0.04 -17.58
N LEU A 7 34.81 0.67 -16.55
CA LEU A 7 34.10 -0.05 -15.48
C LEU A 7 32.69 -0.33 -16.00
N SER A 8 32.55 -1.45 -16.70
CA SER A 8 31.25 -2.04 -17.02
C SER A 8 30.59 -2.50 -15.72
N GLY A 9 29.89 -1.57 -15.07
CA GLY A 9 28.92 -1.87 -14.03
C GLY A 9 27.75 -2.61 -14.68
N LYS A 10 27.83 -3.94 -14.71
CA LYS A 10 26.70 -4.81 -15.01
C LYS A 10 25.77 -4.75 -13.79
N SER A 11 24.93 -3.72 -13.71
CA SER A 11 23.77 -3.71 -12.82
C SER A 11 22.89 -4.91 -13.20
N GLY A 12 22.81 -5.87 -12.30
CA GLY A 12 21.83 -6.95 -12.40
C GLY A 12 20.45 -6.36 -12.25
N THR A 13 19.66 -6.36 -13.32
CA THR A 13 18.22 -6.23 -13.23
C THR A 13 17.70 -7.48 -12.53
N LEU A 14 17.42 -7.36 -11.23
CA LEU A 14 16.60 -8.32 -10.51
C LEU A 14 15.24 -8.36 -11.21
N GLY A 15 14.95 -9.50 -11.82
CA GLY A 15 13.67 -9.76 -12.47
C GLY A 15 12.58 -9.94 -11.43
N GLU A 16 11.86 -8.88 -11.11
CA GLU A 16 10.50 -9.01 -10.63
C GLU A 16 9.63 -9.30 -11.86
N THR A 17 9.11 -10.52 -11.93
CA THR A 17 8.13 -10.88 -12.97
C THR A 17 6.81 -10.24 -12.56
N GLU A 18 6.65 -8.97 -12.94
CA GLU A 18 5.41 -8.23 -12.76
C GLU A 18 4.32 -8.98 -13.51
N ASN A 19 3.26 -9.44 -12.83
CA ASN A 19 2.11 -9.96 -13.57
C ASN A 19 1.57 -8.82 -14.42
N PRO A 20 1.32 -9.00 -15.73
CA PRO A 20 0.95 -7.92 -16.65
C PRO A 20 -0.44 -7.28 -16.39
N GLY A 21 -1.04 -7.52 -15.22
CA GLY A 21 -2.28 -6.89 -14.76
C GLY A 21 -2.18 -6.19 -13.40
N ASP A 22 -1.06 -6.31 -12.67
CA ASP A 22 -0.88 -5.62 -11.40
C ASP A 22 -0.43 -4.18 -11.66
N THR A 23 -1.31 -3.22 -11.35
CA THR A 23 -0.96 -1.80 -11.35
C THR A 23 -0.39 -1.43 -9.99
N PHE A 24 0.64 -0.58 -9.97
CA PHE A 24 1.29 -0.11 -8.75
C PHE A 24 1.12 1.41 -8.62
N GLU A 25 1.03 1.88 -7.38
CA GLU A 25 1.05 3.30 -7.02
C GLU A 25 2.16 3.59 -6.01
N PHE A 26 2.63 4.83 -6.00
CA PHE A 26 3.61 5.30 -5.03
C PHE A 26 2.92 6.13 -3.95
N VAL A 27 3.10 5.74 -2.69
CA VAL A 27 2.44 6.35 -1.54
C VAL A 27 3.49 6.79 -0.52
N SER A 28 3.31 7.97 0.07
CA SER A 28 4.23 8.49 1.08
C SER A 28 3.75 8.12 2.48
N VAL A 29 4.49 7.25 3.18
CA VAL A 29 4.17 6.82 4.54
C VAL A 29 5.35 7.17 5.44
N ASP A 30 5.12 7.99 6.47
CA ASP A 30 6.15 8.44 7.41
C ASP A 30 7.40 9.05 6.72
N GLY A 31 7.19 9.78 5.61
CA GLY A 31 8.26 10.38 4.81
C GLY A 31 9.05 9.40 3.94
N LYS A 32 8.60 8.14 3.84
CA LYS A 32 9.14 7.14 2.92
C LYS A 32 8.19 6.93 1.76
N LEU A 33 8.72 6.98 0.55
CA LEU A 33 7.97 6.64 -0.65
C LEU A 33 7.95 5.11 -0.80
N LEU A 34 6.76 4.52 -0.69
CA LEU A 34 6.53 3.08 -0.84
C LEU A 34 5.85 2.82 -2.19
N ARG A 35 6.31 1.79 -2.91
CA ARG A 35 5.59 1.24 -4.05
C ARG A 35 4.65 0.17 -3.53
N VAL A 36 3.35 0.33 -3.78
CA VAL A 36 2.31 -0.61 -3.35
C VAL A 36 1.39 -0.96 -4.52
N LEU A 37 0.70 -2.09 -4.43
CA LEU A 37 -0.31 -2.46 -5.42
C LEU A 37 -1.46 -1.44 -5.40
N ASN A 38 -1.90 -0.98 -6.56
CA ASN A 38 -3.09 -0.16 -6.68
C ASN A 38 -4.33 -1.05 -6.54
N LEU A 39 -4.72 -1.28 -5.29
CA LEU A 39 -5.82 -2.15 -4.90
C LEU A 39 -6.99 -1.29 -4.46
N THR A 40 -8.19 -1.54 -5.00
CA THR A 40 -9.40 -0.86 -4.52
C THR A 40 -9.69 -1.24 -3.07
N VAL A 41 -10.34 -0.35 -2.31
CA VAL A 41 -10.72 -0.66 -0.92
C VAL A 41 -11.55 -1.94 -0.84
N SER A 42 -12.48 -2.17 -1.76
CA SER A 42 -13.27 -3.40 -1.79
C SER A 42 -12.40 -4.65 -2.00
N ALA A 43 -11.44 -4.60 -2.93
CA ALA A 43 -10.54 -5.72 -3.18
C ALA A 43 -9.56 -5.94 -2.02
N PHE A 44 -9.09 -4.87 -1.39
CA PHE A 44 -8.28 -4.91 -0.17
C PHE A 44 -9.06 -5.54 0.99
N CYS A 45 -10.26 -5.06 1.28
CA CYS A 45 -11.08 -5.60 2.36
C CYS A 45 -11.39 -7.09 2.15
N ASN A 46 -11.67 -7.50 0.91
CA ASN A 46 -11.88 -8.91 0.58
C ASN A 46 -10.60 -9.74 0.77
N LYS A 47 -9.45 -9.25 0.26
CA LYS A 47 -8.17 -9.96 0.32
C LYS A 47 -7.66 -10.20 1.74
N TYR A 48 -7.90 -9.25 2.66
CA TYR A 48 -7.43 -9.31 4.05
C TYR A 48 -8.56 -9.66 5.04
N GLU A 49 -9.70 -10.13 4.54
CA GLU A 49 -10.86 -10.54 5.36
C GLU A 49 -11.29 -9.48 6.38
N ILE A 50 -11.26 -8.21 5.96
CA ILE A 50 -11.67 -7.07 6.78
C ILE A 50 -13.18 -7.13 7.01
N SER A 51 -13.58 -6.87 8.25
CA SER A 51 -14.99 -6.86 8.64
C SER A 51 -15.83 -5.86 7.81
N LEU A 52 -17.08 -6.26 7.53
CA LEU A 52 -17.99 -5.49 6.70
C LEU A 52 -18.24 -4.07 7.26
N GLU A 53 -18.34 -3.93 8.59
CA GLU A 53 -18.54 -2.62 9.25
C GLU A 53 -17.40 -1.64 8.92
N ILE A 54 -16.16 -2.14 8.76
CA ILE A 54 -15.00 -1.32 8.36
C ILE A 54 -15.11 -0.97 6.88
N ALA A 55 -15.37 -1.94 6.02
CA ALA A 55 -15.50 -1.73 4.58
C ALA A 55 -16.59 -0.70 4.24
N GLU A 56 -17.74 -0.77 4.91
CA GLU A 56 -18.83 0.20 4.76
C GLU A 56 -18.43 1.60 5.23
N SER A 57 -17.76 1.70 6.38
CA SER A 57 -17.27 2.99 6.88
C SER A 57 -16.26 3.64 5.93
N LEU A 58 -15.35 2.84 5.35
CA LEU A 58 -14.38 3.31 4.37
C LEU A 58 -15.04 3.74 3.05
N HIS A 59 -16.01 2.97 2.57
CA HIS A 59 -16.78 3.31 1.37
C HIS A 59 -17.59 4.60 1.54
N ASN A 60 -18.25 4.77 2.69
CA ASN A 60 -19.02 5.98 3.01
C ASN A 60 -18.15 7.24 3.13
N ALA A 61 -16.86 7.07 3.41
CA ALA A 61 -15.87 8.13 3.45
C ALA A 61 -15.15 8.37 2.10
N ASP A 62 -15.63 7.78 1.01
CA ASP A 62 -15.08 7.86 -0.36
C ASP A 62 -13.62 7.38 -0.48
N PHE A 63 -13.16 6.47 0.38
CA PHE A 63 -11.85 5.85 0.19
C PHE A 63 -11.91 4.86 -0.98
N ARG A 64 -11.08 5.12 -2.00
CA ARG A 64 -11.09 4.35 -3.26
C ARG A 64 -10.02 3.28 -3.33
N THR A 65 -8.81 3.57 -2.84
CA THR A 65 -7.66 2.65 -2.89
C THR A 65 -7.09 2.36 -1.51
N ALA A 66 -6.44 1.21 -1.37
CA ALA A 66 -5.69 0.84 -0.17
C ALA A 66 -4.49 1.76 0.07
N GLY A 67 -3.88 2.29 -1.01
CA GLY A 67 -2.82 3.28 -0.91
C GLY A 67 -3.27 4.53 -0.15
N ALA A 68 -4.45 5.07 -0.47
CA ALA A 68 -5.00 6.21 0.24
C ALA A 68 -5.15 5.97 1.75
N LEU A 69 -5.46 4.74 2.17
CA LEU A 69 -5.61 4.38 3.59
C LEU A 69 -4.29 4.39 4.39
N LEU A 70 -3.15 4.25 3.70
CA LEU A 70 -1.83 4.30 4.34
C LEU A 70 -1.46 5.71 4.81
N GLU A 71 -2.03 6.74 4.18
CA GLU A 71 -1.78 8.15 4.51
C GLU A 71 -2.74 8.67 5.60
N VAL A 72 -3.74 7.87 6.00
CA VAL A 72 -4.78 8.29 6.96
C VAL A 72 -4.31 8.10 8.40
N SER A 73 -4.45 9.16 9.19
CA SER A 73 -4.14 9.13 10.62
C SER A 73 -5.22 8.39 11.43
N ASP A 74 -4.87 7.88 12.60
CA ASP A 74 -5.84 7.26 13.52
C ASP A 74 -6.98 8.23 13.89
N THR A 75 -6.67 9.52 14.01
CA THR A 75 -7.66 10.58 14.29
C THR A 75 -8.69 10.69 13.16
N ASP A 76 -8.23 10.66 11.91
CA ASP A 76 -9.12 10.73 10.74
C ASP A 76 -9.97 9.45 10.62
N LEU A 77 -9.39 8.29 10.93
CA LEU A 77 -10.13 7.02 11.00
C LEU A 77 -11.21 7.04 12.09
N MET A 78 -10.93 7.68 13.24
CA MET A 78 -11.96 7.90 14.26
C MET A 78 -13.03 8.89 13.81
N ALA A 79 -12.67 9.91 13.03
CA ALA A 79 -13.61 10.89 12.49
C ALA A 79 -14.65 10.27 11.53
N ILE A 80 -14.27 9.19 10.83
CA ILE A 80 -15.20 8.38 10.02
C ILE A 80 -15.92 7.28 10.83
N LYS A 81 -15.93 7.40 12.16
CA LYS A 81 -16.62 6.50 13.11
C LYS A 81 -16.05 5.09 13.23
N LEU A 82 -14.79 4.85 12.85
CA LEU A 82 -14.15 3.58 13.17
C LEU A 82 -13.80 3.52 14.67
N LYS A 83 -14.18 2.40 15.31
CA LYS A 83 -13.83 2.11 16.70
C LYS A 83 -12.35 1.72 16.79
N LYS A 84 -11.74 1.86 17.97
CA LYS A 84 -10.33 1.48 18.20
C LYS A 84 -10.00 0.04 17.75
N GLY A 85 -10.91 -0.91 17.98
CA GLY A 85 -10.75 -2.30 17.52
C GLY A 85 -10.69 -2.42 16.00
N HIS A 86 -11.53 -1.67 15.29
CA HIS A 86 -11.53 -1.62 13.83
C HIS A 86 -10.27 -0.97 13.27
N ILE A 87 -9.80 0.10 13.90
CA ILE A 87 -8.56 0.77 13.50
C ILE A 87 -7.38 -0.21 13.64
N ALA A 88 -7.32 -0.96 14.74
CA ALA A 88 -6.28 -1.97 14.93
C ALA A 88 -6.34 -3.09 13.88
N GLU A 89 -7.53 -3.57 13.54
CA GLU A 89 -7.74 -4.56 12.46
C GLU A 89 -7.29 -4.00 11.09
N LEU A 90 -7.72 -2.79 10.76
CA LEU A 90 -7.36 -2.12 9.51
C LEU A 90 -5.86 -1.88 9.41
N LYS A 91 -5.21 -1.34 10.46
CA LYS A 91 -3.76 -1.11 10.49
C LYS A 91 -2.97 -2.41 10.40
N ARG A 92 -3.45 -3.51 10.99
CA ARG A 92 -2.85 -4.84 10.84
C ARG A 92 -2.84 -5.27 9.38
N ALA A 93 -3.98 -5.15 8.68
CA ALA A 93 -4.08 -5.50 7.27
C ALA A 93 -3.26 -4.58 6.36
N LEU A 94 -3.25 -3.27 6.63
CA LEU A 94 -2.42 -2.31 5.89
C LEU A 94 -0.93 -2.59 6.03
N LYS A 95 -0.50 -2.99 7.23
CA LYS A 95 0.87 -3.43 7.47
C LYS A 95 1.20 -4.67 6.62
N GLU A 96 0.34 -5.67 6.64
CA GLU A 96 0.50 -6.89 5.83
C GLU A 96 0.53 -6.58 4.33
N PHE A 97 -0.32 -5.65 3.87
CA PHE A 97 -0.37 -5.16 2.50
C PHE A 97 0.94 -4.54 2.01
N ILE A 98 1.60 -3.73 2.85
CA ILE A 98 2.92 -3.18 2.51
C ILE A 98 3.95 -4.33 2.35
N TYR A 99 3.93 -5.33 3.24
CA TYR A 99 4.90 -6.43 3.19
C TYR A 99 4.65 -7.42 2.05
N THR A 100 3.39 -7.60 1.62
CA THR A 100 3.02 -8.54 0.55
C THR A 100 2.98 -7.90 -0.84
N GLY A 101 2.86 -6.57 -0.93
CA GLY A 101 2.82 -5.82 -2.20
C GLY A 101 4.15 -5.23 -2.66
N GLY A 102 5.22 -5.35 -1.86
CA GLY A 102 6.55 -4.81 -2.16
C GLY A 102 7.68 -5.85 -2.10
N ALA A 103 7.36 -7.13 -2.33
CA ALA A 103 8.29 -8.25 -2.35
C ALA A 103 8.52 -8.77 -3.77
#